data_AF-A0A9J6A0J1-F1
#
_entry.id   AF-A0A9J6A0J1-F1
#
_cell.length_a   1.000
_cell.length_b   1.000
_cell.length_c   1.000
_cell.angle_alpha   90.00
_cell.angle_beta   90.00
_cell.angle_gamma   90.00
#
_symmetry.space_group_name_H-M   'P 1'
#
loop_
_entity.id
_entity.type
_entity.pdbx_description
1 polymer ?
#
loop_
_entity_poly.entity_id
_entity_poly.type
_entity_poly.pdbx_seq_one_letter_code
_entity_poly.pdbx_strand_id
1 'polypeptide(L)'
;MDVGTWTPLHADVFRSYSWSANVCGKKQWYFLPPSQHHLVFDRNMKSSVYDIFADVSQSKFPGFEKAIWWECTQEENEVIFVPSGWYHQVHNLEDTISINHNWFNGYNLSWVWDLLLKDYNEASEYIEDLKGCDDFEELCQRNLAANTGMNFYDFFIFIVRFAFANVVLLHTFAQVKNETSRKPSKALQHICFNLESIRSTAVKMKPINTGDRQGVLLDLRKNLEDHSFIELCAAVGKTYELIHDTDEMTPTLLQCTDLMCTSFVRSQVQSSEDLVAFIDDALTKLGGAFSR
;
A
#
# COMPACT_ATOMS: atom_id res chain seq x y z
N MET A 1 25.94 -3.10 17.84
CA MET A 1 25.60 -4.27 17.00
C MET A 1 25.90 -5.41 17.90
N ASP A 2 24.86 -5.97 18.54
CA ASP A 2 25.05 -6.75 19.75
C ASP A 2 24.32 -8.08 19.59
N VAL A 3 25.05 -9.18 19.73
CA VAL A 3 24.52 -10.54 19.89
C VAL A 3 23.41 -10.57 20.95
N GLY A 4 22.31 -11.26 20.66
CA GLY A 4 21.19 -11.44 21.59
C GLY A 4 20.15 -10.32 21.57
N THR A 5 20.32 -9.32 20.71
CA THR A 5 19.24 -8.38 20.39
C THR A 5 18.15 -9.06 19.55
N TRP A 6 16.91 -8.62 19.72
CA TRP A 6 15.77 -9.20 19.02
C TRP A 6 14.70 -8.15 18.72
N THR A 7 13.89 -8.42 17.71
CA THR A 7 12.72 -7.62 17.32
C THR A 7 11.45 -8.35 17.76
N PRO A 8 10.55 -7.68 18.50
CA PRO A 8 9.31 -8.26 18.98
C PRO A 8 8.40 -8.83 17.91
N LEU A 9 7.49 -9.72 18.31
CA LEU A 9 6.49 -10.26 17.41
C LEU A 9 5.60 -9.15 16.86
N HIS A 10 5.61 -8.98 15.55
CA HIS A 10 4.78 -8.01 14.85
C HIS A 10 4.52 -8.44 13.41
N ALA A 11 3.53 -7.85 12.76
CA ALA A 11 3.46 -7.82 11.31
C ALA A 11 3.75 -6.39 10.85
N ASP A 12 4.44 -6.23 9.73
CA ASP A 12 4.92 -4.94 9.23
C ASP A 12 3.81 -3.87 9.17
N VAL A 13 4.24 -2.62 9.37
CA VAL A 13 3.37 -1.43 9.18
C VAL A 13 2.74 -1.45 7.80
N PHE A 14 1.51 -0.94 7.69
CA PHE A 14 0.68 -1.00 6.50
C PHE A 14 0.34 -2.42 6.01
N ARG A 15 0.66 -3.47 6.78
CA ARG A 15 0.67 -4.85 6.28
C ARG A 15 1.49 -4.96 4.98
N SER A 16 2.58 -4.20 4.91
CA SER A 16 3.46 -4.19 3.75
C SER A 16 4.11 -5.55 3.53
N TYR A 17 4.57 -5.77 2.31
CA TYR A 17 5.60 -6.76 2.03
C TYR A 17 6.94 -6.22 2.52
N SER A 18 7.86 -7.12 2.85
CA SER A 18 9.25 -6.75 3.12
C SER A 18 10.20 -7.76 2.51
N TRP A 19 11.44 -7.35 2.28
CA TRP A 19 12.56 -8.27 2.15
C TRP A 19 13.67 -7.84 3.10
N SER A 20 14.39 -8.82 3.63
CA SER A 20 15.56 -8.62 4.49
C SER A 20 16.75 -9.34 3.88
N ALA A 21 17.75 -8.60 3.43
CA ALA A 21 19.02 -9.13 2.97
C ALA A 21 20.04 -9.08 4.12
N ASN A 22 20.57 -10.22 4.51
CA ASN A 22 21.54 -10.32 5.59
C ASN A 22 22.96 -10.14 5.03
N VAL A 23 23.65 -9.11 5.49
CA VAL A 23 24.98 -8.73 4.99
C VAL A 23 26.09 -9.44 5.75
N CYS A 24 25.94 -9.61 7.07
CA CYS A 24 26.84 -10.39 7.93
C CYS A 24 26.11 -10.83 9.20
N GLY A 25 26.66 -11.85 9.87
CA GLY A 25 26.05 -12.43 11.07
C GLY A 25 24.91 -13.38 10.73
N LYS A 26 24.08 -13.69 11.73
CA LYS A 26 23.05 -14.74 11.65
C LYS A 26 21.78 -14.32 12.36
N LYS A 27 20.63 -14.55 11.72
CA LYS A 27 19.31 -14.28 12.30
C LYS A 27 18.49 -15.54 12.45
N GLN A 28 17.76 -15.64 13.55
CA GLN A 28 16.72 -16.64 13.74
C GLN A 28 15.36 -15.98 13.56
N TRP A 29 14.55 -16.53 12.66
CA TRP A 29 13.22 -16.02 12.34
C TRP A 29 12.16 -17.00 12.80
N TYR A 30 11.10 -16.44 13.36
CA TYR A 30 9.86 -17.13 13.70
C TYR A 30 8.73 -16.43 12.99
N PHE A 31 7.96 -17.17 12.21
CA PHE A 31 6.90 -16.68 11.34
C PHE A 31 5.56 -17.32 11.71
N LEU A 32 4.50 -16.52 11.62
CA LEU A 32 3.12 -16.96 11.78
C LEU A 32 2.27 -16.38 10.64
N PRO A 33 1.58 -17.24 9.86
CA PRO A 33 0.79 -16.78 8.73
C PRO A 33 -0.43 -15.95 9.18
N PRO A 34 -0.92 -15.02 8.33
CA PRO A 34 -2.07 -14.17 8.64
C PRO A 34 -3.34 -14.94 9.06
N SER A 35 -3.53 -16.17 8.54
CA SER A 35 -4.66 -17.03 8.90
C SER A 35 -4.68 -17.43 10.38
N GLN A 36 -3.52 -17.40 11.03
CA GLN A 36 -3.35 -17.74 12.45
C GLN A 36 -3.21 -16.50 13.36
N HIS A 37 -3.30 -15.27 12.83
CA HIS A 37 -3.02 -14.06 13.64
C HIS A 37 -3.84 -14.00 14.93
N HIS A 38 -5.12 -14.39 14.90
CA HIS A 38 -6.01 -14.41 16.05
C HIS A 38 -5.50 -15.26 17.24
N LEU A 39 -4.59 -16.21 17.00
CA LEU A 39 -4.02 -17.07 18.04
C LEU A 39 -3.01 -16.33 18.91
N VAL A 40 -2.38 -15.27 18.40
CA VAL A 40 -1.39 -14.48 19.14
C VAL A 40 -1.97 -13.18 19.71
N PHE A 41 -3.28 -13.00 19.67
CA PHE A 41 -3.96 -11.85 20.27
C PHE A 41 -4.66 -12.22 21.58
N ASP A 42 -4.83 -11.21 22.43
CA ASP A 42 -5.64 -11.35 23.62
C ASP A 42 -7.12 -11.60 23.29
N ARG A 43 -7.91 -11.95 24.31
CA ARG A 43 -9.35 -12.23 24.16
C ARG A 43 -10.17 -11.08 23.55
N ASN A 44 -9.65 -9.86 23.63
CA ASN A 44 -10.31 -8.65 23.15
C ASN A 44 -9.76 -8.18 21.80
N MET A 45 -8.81 -8.91 21.20
CA MET A 45 -8.09 -8.54 19.98
C MET A 45 -7.38 -7.18 20.06
N LYS A 46 -6.99 -6.74 21.27
CA LYS A 46 -6.37 -5.43 21.50
C LYS A 46 -4.86 -5.49 21.49
N SER A 47 -4.26 -6.45 22.18
CA SER A 47 -2.80 -6.62 22.24
C SER A 47 -2.40 -7.97 21.66
N SER A 48 -1.28 -7.99 20.94
CA SER A 48 -0.61 -9.23 20.56
C SER A 48 0.39 -9.69 21.61
N VAL A 49 0.81 -10.95 21.54
CA VAL A 49 2.01 -11.45 22.22
C VAL A 49 3.20 -10.59 21.79
N TYR A 50 4.05 -10.21 22.75
CA TYR A 50 5.22 -9.37 22.51
C TYR A 50 6.48 -10.19 22.27
N ASP A 51 6.74 -11.17 23.16
CA ASP A 51 7.81 -12.14 23.05
C ASP A 51 7.23 -13.56 23.06
N ILE A 52 7.49 -14.34 22.01
CA ILE A 52 7.01 -15.72 21.91
C ILE A 52 7.76 -16.69 22.84
N PHE A 53 8.89 -16.27 23.41
CA PHE A 53 9.70 -17.08 24.35
C PHE A 53 9.49 -16.72 25.82
N ALA A 54 8.72 -15.66 26.09
CA ALA A 54 8.34 -15.32 27.46
C ALA A 54 7.29 -16.32 28.00
N ASP A 55 7.00 -16.22 29.30
CA ASP A 55 5.87 -16.92 29.91
C ASP A 55 4.54 -16.31 29.43
N VAL A 56 4.04 -16.80 28.29
CA VAL A 56 2.81 -16.31 27.67
C VAL A 56 1.60 -16.89 28.41
N SER A 57 0.95 -16.03 29.19
CA SER A 57 -0.25 -16.40 29.95
C SER A 57 -1.37 -16.93 29.06
N GLN A 58 -1.71 -18.22 29.20
CA GLN A 58 -2.86 -18.85 28.52
C GLN A 58 -4.19 -18.17 28.86
N SER A 59 -4.32 -17.56 30.05
CA SER A 59 -5.54 -16.85 30.40
C SER A 59 -5.69 -15.57 29.57
N LYS A 60 -4.59 -14.85 29.30
CA LYS A 60 -4.58 -13.65 28.46
C LYS A 60 -4.63 -13.99 26.96
N PHE A 61 -3.84 -14.96 26.52
CA PHE A 61 -3.68 -15.38 25.11
C PHE A 61 -4.09 -16.85 24.93
N PRO A 62 -5.39 -17.18 24.98
CA PRO A 62 -5.86 -18.58 24.99
C PRO A 62 -5.61 -19.34 23.68
N GLY A 63 -5.33 -18.63 22.58
CA GLY A 63 -5.01 -19.24 21.29
C GLY A 63 -3.54 -19.61 21.13
N PHE A 64 -2.64 -19.08 21.98
CA PHE A 64 -1.21 -19.06 21.71
C PHE A 64 -0.59 -20.45 21.52
N GLU A 65 -0.95 -21.42 22.36
CA GLU A 65 -0.42 -22.79 22.27
C GLU A 65 -0.86 -23.55 21.02
N LYS A 66 -1.88 -23.05 20.30
CA LYS A 66 -2.35 -23.64 19.05
C LYS A 66 -1.62 -23.06 17.84
N ALA A 67 -0.82 -22.01 18.01
CA ALA A 67 -0.10 -21.37 16.93
C ALA A 67 0.99 -22.30 16.38
N ILE A 68 0.98 -22.49 15.06
CA ILE A 68 2.00 -23.27 14.36
C ILE A 68 3.01 -22.29 13.77
N TRP A 69 4.20 -22.28 14.38
CA TRP A 69 5.32 -21.42 14.01
C TRP A 69 6.13 -22.01 12.87
N TRP A 70 6.53 -21.15 11.94
CA TRP A 70 7.50 -21.45 10.90
C TRP A 70 8.83 -20.88 11.35
N GLU A 71 9.88 -21.67 11.27
CA GLU A 71 11.18 -21.29 11.80
C GLU A 71 12.25 -21.44 10.73
N CYS A 72 13.13 -20.46 10.63
CA CYS A 72 14.34 -20.57 9.80
C CYS A 72 15.49 -19.74 10.37
N THR A 73 16.69 -20.20 10.11
CA THR A 73 17.92 -19.42 10.31
C THR A 73 18.28 -18.76 8.99
N GLN A 74 18.50 -17.45 9.00
CA GLN A 74 19.03 -16.69 7.89
C GLN A 74 20.54 -16.53 8.06
N GLU A 75 21.29 -17.09 7.12
CA GLU A 75 22.75 -17.00 7.06
C GLU A 75 23.21 -15.70 6.40
N GLU A 76 24.51 -15.46 6.42
CA GLU A 76 25.13 -14.37 5.65
C GLU A 76 24.84 -14.53 4.15
N ASN A 77 24.60 -13.41 3.46
CA ASN A 77 24.30 -13.32 2.03
C ASN A 77 22.95 -13.94 1.60
N GLU A 78 22.11 -14.34 2.55
CA GLU A 78 20.75 -14.80 2.27
C GLU A 78 19.73 -13.66 2.32
N VAL A 79 18.67 -13.79 1.52
CA VAL A 79 17.55 -12.85 1.49
C VAL A 79 16.27 -13.58 1.87
N ILE A 80 15.55 -13.04 2.85
CA ILE A 80 14.21 -13.49 3.21
C ILE A 80 13.19 -12.51 2.65
N PHE A 81 12.19 -13.02 1.94
CA PHE A 81 10.97 -12.30 1.60
C PHE A 81 9.90 -12.55 2.67
N VAL A 82 9.35 -11.47 3.22
CA VAL A 82 8.25 -11.49 4.21
C VAL A 82 6.96 -11.11 3.49
N PRO A 83 6.01 -12.06 3.33
CA PRO A 83 4.75 -11.74 2.68
C PRO A 83 3.88 -10.83 3.55
N SER A 84 3.04 -10.02 2.90
CA SER A 84 2.09 -9.11 3.55
C SER A 84 1.31 -9.78 4.70
N GLY A 85 1.33 -9.14 5.86
CA GLY A 85 0.56 -9.52 7.05
C GLY A 85 1.12 -10.70 7.85
N TRP A 86 2.27 -11.26 7.47
CA TRP A 86 2.91 -12.31 8.25
C TRP A 86 3.49 -11.74 9.54
N TYR A 87 3.06 -12.31 10.67
CA TYR A 87 3.64 -11.98 11.96
C TYR A 87 5.00 -12.66 12.08
N HIS A 88 5.98 -11.93 12.61
CA HIS A 88 7.31 -12.44 12.76
C HIS A 88 8.06 -11.84 13.96
N GLN A 89 8.93 -12.66 14.56
CA GLN A 89 9.86 -12.29 15.61
C GLN A 89 11.25 -12.73 15.17
N VAL A 90 12.26 -11.87 15.38
CA VAL A 90 13.61 -12.05 14.83
C VAL A 90 14.66 -11.88 15.91
N HIS A 91 15.60 -12.81 16.00
CA HIS A 91 16.70 -12.79 16.97
C HIS A 91 18.03 -12.74 16.24
N ASN A 92 18.93 -11.85 16.65
CA ASN A 92 20.30 -11.82 16.14
C ASN A 92 21.15 -12.80 16.96
N LEU A 93 21.58 -13.90 16.33
CA LEU A 93 22.40 -14.93 16.94
C LEU A 93 23.89 -14.57 16.98
N GLU A 94 24.30 -13.63 16.12
CA GLU A 94 25.66 -13.10 15.99
C GLU A 94 25.63 -11.58 15.78
N ASP A 95 26.79 -10.92 15.75
CA ASP A 95 26.86 -9.50 15.38
C ASP A 95 26.41 -9.33 13.92
N THR A 96 25.23 -8.73 13.76
CA THR A 96 24.47 -8.82 12.52
C THR A 96 24.24 -7.47 11.89
N ILE A 97 24.45 -7.39 10.56
CA ILE A 97 24.06 -6.25 9.72
C ILE A 97 23.12 -6.78 8.64
N SER A 98 21.95 -6.16 8.51
CA SER A 98 20.99 -6.48 7.44
C SER A 98 20.41 -5.22 6.82
N ILE A 99 19.96 -5.33 5.58
CA ILE A 99 19.22 -4.29 4.87
C ILE A 99 17.79 -4.78 4.68
N ASN A 100 16.83 -3.94 5.04
CA ASN A 100 15.41 -4.23 4.90
C ASN A 100 14.73 -3.15 4.06
N HIS A 101 13.75 -3.56 3.25
CA HIS A 101 12.90 -2.63 2.53
C HIS A 101 11.46 -3.12 2.48
N ASN A 102 10.52 -2.20 2.72
CA ASN A 102 9.10 -2.48 2.77
C ASN A 102 8.37 -1.78 1.62
N TRP A 103 7.34 -2.44 1.08
CA TRP A 103 6.47 -1.86 0.06
C TRP A 103 5.07 -2.46 0.13
N PHE A 104 4.08 -1.74 -0.40
CA PHE A 104 2.74 -2.27 -0.64
C PHE A 104 2.34 -1.95 -2.08
N ASN A 105 1.35 -2.67 -2.60
CA ASN A 105 0.90 -2.54 -3.98
C ASN A 105 -0.61 -2.87 -4.08
N GLY A 106 -1.12 -2.99 -5.30
CA GLY A 106 -2.53 -3.30 -5.54
C GLY A 106 -3.04 -4.60 -4.88
N TYR A 107 -2.17 -5.55 -4.50
CA TYR A 107 -2.61 -6.79 -3.88
C TYR A 107 -2.97 -6.64 -2.39
N ASN A 108 -2.28 -5.76 -1.66
CA ASN A 108 -2.51 -5.56 -0.22
C ASN A 108 -3.02 -4.16 0.13
N LEU A 109 -3.28 -3.29 -0.84
CA LEU A 109 -3.76 -1.91 -0.62
C LEU A 109 -5.02 -1.85 0.29
N SER A 110 -5.94 -2.79 0.12
CA SER A 110 -7.14 -2.84 0.96
C SER A 110 -6.84 -3.12 2.44
N TRP A 111 -5.77 -3.87 2.74
CA TRP A 111 -5.33 -4.14 4.11
C TRP A 111 -4.63 -2.93 4.72
N VAL A 112 -3.96 -2.11 3.90
CA VAL A 112 -3.41 -0.81 4.32
C VAL A 112 -4.54 0.06 4.86
N TRP A 113 -5.64 0.18 4.10
CA TRP A 113 -6.81 0.95 4.54
C TRP A 113 -7.47 0.37 5.79
N ASP A 114 -7.68 -0.95 5.83
CA ASP A 114 -8.30 -1.61 6.99
C ASP A 114 -7.46 -1.38 8.26
N LEU A 115 -6.13 -1.35 8.16
CA LEU A 115 -5.23 -1.02 9.27
C LEU A 115 -5.30 0.46 9.66
N LEU A 116 -5.21 1.38 8.69
CA LEU A 116 -5.33 2.83 8.96
C LEU A 116 -6.65 3.17 9.64
N LEU A 117 -7.75 2.57 9.19
CA LEU A 117 -9.07 2.77 9.79
C LEU A 117 -9.12 2.25 11.22
N LYS A 118 -8.49 1.09 11.48
CA LYS A 118 -8.38 0.55 12.83
C LYS A 118 -7.59 1.50 13.73
N ASP A 119 -6.40 1.89 13.31
CA ASP A 119 -5.49 2.74 14.09
C ASP A 119 -6.09 4.14 14.32
N TYR A 120 -6.89 4.64 13.38
CA TYR A 120 -7.68 5.87 13.55
C TYR A 120 -8.70 5.74 14.68
N ASN A 121 -9.47 4.65 14.70
CA ASN A 121 -10.47 4.43 15.74
C ASN A 121 -9.80 4.29 17.11
N GLU A 122 -8.68 3.59 17.20
CA GLU A 122 -7.88 3.50 18.43
C GLU A 122 -7.38 4.88 18.86
N ALA A 123 -6.80 5.66 17.95
CA ALA A 123 -6.34 7.02 18.23
C ALA A 123 -7.49 7.92 18.73
N SER A 124 -8.67 7.83 18.10
CA SER A 124 -9.86 8.58 18.48
C SER A 124 -10.42 8.16 19.84
N GLU A 125 -10.35 6.88 20.20
CA GLU A 125 -10.75 6.38 21.52
C GLU A 125 -9.80 6.87 22.62
N TYR A 126 -8.50 6.93 22.34
CA TYR A 126 -7.49 7.38 23.32
C TYR A 126 -7.65 8.84 23.76
N ILE A 127 -8.21 9.69 22.89
CA ILE A 127 -8.40 11.12 23.15
C ILE A 127 -9.88 11.51 23.23
N GLU A 128 -10.77 10.55 23.49
CA GLU A 128 -12.22 10.76 23.48
C GLU A 128 -12.68 11.88 24.44
N ASP A 129 -11.94 12.14 25.51
CA ASP A 129 -12.17 13.24 26.44
C ASP A 129 -12.08 14.64 25.78
N LEU A 130 -11.40 14.74 24.63
CA LEU A 130 -11.25 15.95 23.82
C LEU A 130 -12.29 16.07 22.71
N LYS A 131 -13.26 15.15 22.60
CA LYS A 131 -14.26 15.12 21.50
C LYS A 131 -15.16 16.35 21.41
N GLY A 132 -15.23 17.15 22.48
CA GLY A 132 -15.93 18.44 22.50
C GLY A 132 -15.13 19.61 21.90
N CYS A 133 -13.87 19.42 21.52
CA CYS A 133 -13.05 20.45 20.89
C CYS A 133 -13.29 20.52 19.38
N ASP A 134 -13.31 21.73 18.83
CA ASP A 134 -13.53 21.98 17.39
C ASP A 134 -12.46 21.29 16.50
N ASP A 135 -11.25 21.08 17.03
CA ASP A 135 -10.10 20.50 16.31
C ASP A 135 -9.93 18.97 16.52
N PHE A 136 -10.92 18.27 17.10
CA PHE A 136 -10.79 16.85 17.44
C PHE A 136 -10.40 15.95 16.25
N GLU A 137 -11.03 16.15 15.09
CA GLU A 137 -10.71 15.39 13.87
C GLU A 137 -9.26 15.63 13.44
N GLU A 138 -8.80 16.88 13.45
CA GLU A 138 -7.42 17.22 13.05
C GLU A 138 -6.40 16.60 14.03
N LEU A 139 -6.74 16.53 15.32
CA LEU A 139 -5.91 15.84 16.31
C LEU A 139 -5.85 14.33 16.06
N CYS A 140 -6.98 13.68 15.75
CA CYS A 140 -7.02 12.26 15.38
C CYS A 140 -6.14 11.99 14.14
N GLN A 141 -6.27 12.81 13.09
CA GLN A 141 -5.49 12.64 11.86
C GLN A 141 -3.99 12.88 12.09
N ARG A 142 -3.61 13.84 12.93
CA ARG A 142 -2.20 14.07 13.31
C ARG A 142 -1.63 12.91 14.11
N ASN A 143 -2.39 12.36 15.07
CA ASN A 143 -1.97 11.20 15.84
C ASN A 143 -1.83 9.95 14.95
N LEU A 144 -2.77 9.75 14.03
CA LEU A 144 -2.71 8.66 13.06
C LEU A 144 -1.45 8.75 12.20
N ALA A 145 -1.14 9.92 11.65
CA ALA A 145 0.08 10.16 10.87
C ALA A 145 1.34 9.92 11.70
N ALA A 146 1.38 10.38 12.95
CA ALA A 146 2.55 10.21 13.82
C ALA A 146 2.82 8.74 14.17
N ASN A 147 1.78 7.94 14.38
CA ASN A 147 1.90 6.55 14.80
C ASN A 147 2.08 5.58 13.61
N THR A 148 1.37 5.83 12.51
CA THR A 148 1.31 4.89 11.37
C THR A 148 2.18 5.36 10.21
N GLY A 149 2.59 6.63 10.18
CA GLY A 149 3.35 7.26 9.10
C GLY A 149 2.48 7.90 8.01
N MET A 150 1.16 7.74 8.06
CA MET A 150 0.22 8.29 7.08
C MET A 150 -1.16 8.50 7.72
N ASN A 151 -1.83 9.61 7.41
CA ASN A 151 -3.23 9.80 7.79
C ASN A 151 -4.19 9.51 6.61
N PHE A 152 -5.50 9.69 6.82
CA PHE A 152 -6.49 9.42 5.78
C PHE A 152 -6.33 10.32 4.55
N TYR A 153 -5.95 11.59 4.73
CA TYR A 153 -5.74 12.52 3.63
C TYR A 153 -4.51 12.15 2.80
N ASP A 154 -3.40 11.84 3.47
CA ASP A 154 -2.15 11.41 2.83
C ASP A 154 -2.38 10.12 2.02
N PHE A 155 -3.11 9.15 2.59
CA PHE A 155 -3.47 7.91 1.90
C PHE A 155 -4.37 8.15 0.70
N PHE A 156 -5.39 9.00 0.85
CA PHE A 156 -6.31 9.34 -0.23
C PHE A 156 -5.56 10.02 -1.39
N ILE A 157 -4.71 11.00 -1.10
CA ILE A 157 -3.85 11.66 -2.09
C ILE A 157 -2.95 10.65 -2.78
N PHE A 158 -2.31 9.76 -2.02
CA PHE A 158 -1.44 8.72 -2.56
C PHE A 158 -2.18 7.86 -3.59
N ILE A 159 -3.35 7.32 -3.24
CA ILE A 159 -4.11 6.47 -4.17
C ILE A 159 -4.68 7.25 -5.37
N VAL A 160 -5.04 8.53 -5.20
CA VAL A 160 -5.47 9.40 -6.31
C VAL A 160 -4.33 9.62 -7.30
N ARG A 161 -3.12 9.94 -6.82
CA ARG A 161 -1.95 10.12 -7.69
C ARG A 161 -1.61 8.84 -8.46
N PHE A 162 -1.67 7.68 -7.81
CA PHE A 162 -1.46 6.41 -8.50
C PHE A 162 -2.61 6.06 -9.47
N ALA A 163 -3.85 6.42 -9.16
CA ALA A 163 -4.96 6.26 -10.10
C ALA A 163 -4.76 7.12 -11.35
N PHE A 164 -4.42 8.40 -11.17
CA PHE A 164 -4.10 9.32 -12.26
C PHE A 164 -2.95 8.79 -13.12
N ALA A 165 -1.84 8.36 -12.52
CA ALA A 165 -0.71 7.81 -13.26
C ALA A 165 -1.11 6.57 -14.08
N ASN A 166 -1.90 5.67 -13.50
CA ASN A 166 -2.38 4.49 -14.21
C ASN A 166 -3.38 4.82 -15.33
N VAL A 167 -4.24 5.83 -15.16
CA VAL A 167 -5.14 6.30 -16.23
C VAL A 167 -4.36 6.95 -17.37
N VAL A 168 -3.33 7.74 -17.07
CA VAL A 168 -2.43 8.31 -18.09
C VAL A 168 -1.75 7.19 -18.87
N LEU A 169 -1.17 6.21 -18.19
CA LEU A 169 -0.56 5.06 -18.87
C LEU A 169 -1.59 4.27 -19.70
N LEU A 170 -2.78 4.01 -19.15
CA LEU A 170 -3.86 3.30 -19.85
C LEU A 170 -4.21 3.97 -21.18
N HIS A 171 -4.38 5.30 -21.19
CA HIS A 171 -4.70 6.01 -22.42
C HIS A 171 -3.48 6.10 -23.36
N THR A 172 -2.25 6.23 -22.87
CA THR A 172 -1.04 6.13 -23.71
C THR A 172 -1.00 4.78 -24.44
N PHE A 173 -1.25 3.66 -23.73
CA PHE A 173 -1.32 2.34 -24.34
C PHE A 173 -2.46 2.19 -25.35
N ALA A 174 -3.62 2.81 -25.09
CA ALA A 174 -4.75 2.78 -26.02
C ALA A 174 -4.46 3.49 -27.35
N GLN A 175 -3.68 4.57 -27.33
CA GLN A 175 -3.29 5.30 -28.54
C GLN A 175 -2.28 4.51 -29.39
N VAL A 176 -1.30 3.85 -28.76
CA VAL A 176 -0.28 3.04 -29.46
C VAL A 176 -0.89 1.78 -30.10
N LYS A 177 -1.89 1.16 -29.46
CA LYS A 177 -2.49 -0.10 -29.93
C LYS A 177 -3.43 -0.01 -31.12
N ASN A 178 -3.75 1.20 -31.61
CA ASN A 178 -4.45 1.35 -32.88
C ASN A 178 -3.66 0.77 -34.07
N GLU A 179 -2.40 0.35 -33.88
CA GLU A 179 -1.56 -0.15 -34.98
C GLU A 179 -1.24 -1.67 -34.95
N THR A 180 -1.19 -2.37 -33.80
CA THR A 180 -0.80 -3.80 -33.80
C THR A 180 -1.28 -4.65 -32.60
N SER A 181 -2.03 -5.73 -32.91
CA SER A 181 -2.40 -6.90 -32.08
C SER A 181 -3.62 -6.84 -31.14
N ARG A 182 -4.40 -7.94 -31.16
CA ARG A 182 -5.72 -8.12 -30.49
C ARG A 182 -5.68 -8.55 -29.01
N LYS A 183 -4.53 -8.89 -28.42
CA LYS A 183 -4.47 -9.34 -27.02
C LYS A 183 -3.96 -8.24 -26.08
N PRO A 184 -4.59 -8.00 -24.91
CA PRO A 184 -4.07 -7.07 -23.91
C PRO A 184 -2.66 -7.48 -23.48
N SER A 185 -1.71 -6.53 -23.48
CA SER A 185 -0.36 -6.81 -22.97
C SER A 185 -0.45 -7.08 -21.47
N LYS A 186 0.51 -7.81 -20.90
CA LYS A 186 0.53 -8.04 -19.44
C LYS A 186 0.63 -6.71 -18.65
N ALA A 187 1.31 -5.70 -19.21
CA ALA A 187 1.36 -4.36 -18.65
C ALA A 187 -0.05 -3.73 -18.54
N LEU A 188 -0.87 -3.85 -19.58
CA LEU A 188 -2.25 -3.37 -19.57
C LEU A 188 -3.09 -4.10 -18.51
N GLN A 189 -2.91 -5.41 -18.35
CA GLN A 189 -3.59 -6.18 -17.29
C GLN A 189 -3.22 -5.66 -15.89
N HIS A 190 -1.94 -5.33 -15.65
CA HIS A 190 -1.50 -4.75 -14.39
C HIS A 190 -2.04 -3.34 -14.15
N ILE A 191 -2.11 -2.49 -15.18
CA ILE A 191 -2.73 -1.16 -15.09
C ILE A 191 -4.19 -1.29 -14.68
N CYS A 192 -4.96 -2.15 -15.35
CA CYS A 192 -6.37 -2.39 -15.01
C CYS A 192 -6.51 -2.95 -13.59
N PHE A 193 -5.70 -3.94 -13.21
CA PHE A 193 -5.70 -4.50 -11.85
C PHE A 193 -5.42 -3.44 -10.78
N ASN A 194 -4.45 -2.56 -10.99
CA ASN A 194 -4.13 -1.50 -10.03
C ASN A 194 -5.27 -0.47 -9.92
N LEU A 195 -5.90 -0.11 -11.05
CA LEU A 195 -7.09 0.75 -11.02
C LEU A 195 -8.26 0.10 -10.27
N GLU A 196 -8.52 -1.19 -10.53
CA GLU A 196 -9.56 -1.96 -9.83
C GLU A 196 -9.28 -2.07 -8.33
N SER A 197 -8.03 -2.29 -7.94
CA SER A 197 -7.63 -2.34 -6.52
C SER A 197 -7.82 -1.00 -5.82
N ILE A 198 -7.40 0.10 -6.45
CA ILE A 198 -7.61 1.45 -5.92
C ILE A 198 -9.10 1.73 -5.79
N ARG A 199 -9.89 1.42 -6.83
CA ARG A 199 -11.34 1.57 -6.83
C ARG A 199 -11.99 0.79 -5.70
N SER A 200 -11.67 -0.49 -5.55
CA SER A 200 -12.20 -1.34 -4.48
C SER A 200 -11.84 -0.84 -3.09
N THR A 201 -10.65 -0.27 -2.93
CA THR A 201 -10.24 0.36 -1.67
C THR A 201 -11.02 1.66 -1.43
N ALA A 202 -11.17 2.51 -2.45
CA ALA A 202 -11.94 3.76 -2.37
C ALA A 202 -13.41 3.53 -2.01
N VAL A 203 -14.04 2.45 -2.49
CA VAL A 203 -15.42 2.06 -2.10
C VAL A 203 -15.55 1.78 -0.60
N LYS A 204 -14.50 1.27 0.05
CA LYS A 204 -14.49 1.00 1.51
C LYS A 204 -14.26 2.25 2.34
N MET A 205 -13.76 3.32 1.72
CA MET A 205 -13.49 4.57 2.42
C MET A 205 -14.82 5.27 2.68
N LYS A 206 -15.06 5.69 3.93
CA LYS A 206 -16.13 6.65 4.21
C LYS A 206 -15.81 7.95 3.46
N PRO A 207 -16.81 8.80 3.12
CA PRO A 207 -16.54 10.06 2.46
C PRO A 207 -15.51 10.88 3.25
N ILE A 208 -14.28 10.93 2.74
CA ILE A 208 -13.23 11.80 3.27
C ILE A 208 -13.44 13.13 2.59
N ASN A 209 -13.87 14.13 3.34
CA ASN A 209 -13.91 15.50 2.84
C ASN A 209 -12.53 16.11 3.06
N THR A 210 -11.70 16.15 2.01
CA THR A 210 -10.34 16.72 2.09
C THR A 210 -10.34 18.24 2.31
N GLY A 211 -11.51 18.88 2.22
CA GLY A 211 -11.62 20.34 2.18
C GLY A 211 -10.79 20.94 1.03
N ASP A 212 -10.53 22.25 1.11
CA ASP A 212 -9.72 22.98 0.11
C ASP A 212 -8.19 22.74 0.22
N ARG A 213 -7.72 21.91 1.18
CA ARG A 213 -6.29 21.86 1.56
C ARG A 213 -5.36 21.32 0.46
N GLN A 214 -5.83 20.56 -0.53
CA GLN A 214 -4.96 19.87 -1.52
C GLN A 214 -5.44 19.91 -2.99
N GLY A 215 -6.24 20.91 -3.39
CA GLY A 215 -6.90 20.94 -4.71
C GLY A 215 -6.00 20.82 -5.96
N VAL A 216 -4.67 20.92 -5.86
CA VAL A 216 -3.73 20.65 -6.97
C VAL A 216 -3.52 19.15 -7.16
N LEU A 217 -3.27 18.40 -6.08
CA LEU A 217 -2.99 16.95 -6.13
C LEU A 217 -4.21 16.16 -6.61
N LEU A 218 -5.39 16.72 -6.38
CA LEU A 218 -6.69 16.15 -6.69
C LEU A 218 -7.23 16.58 -8.07
N ASP A 219 -6.46 17.32 -8.86
CA ASP A 219 -6.83 17.71 -10.23
C ASP A 219 -5.83 17.13 -11.24
N LEU A 220 -6.30 16.17 -12.05
CA LEU A 220 -5.50 15.51 -13.08
C LEU A 220 -4.88 16.53 -14.05
N ARG A 221 -5.60 17.58 -14.46
CA ARG A 221 -5.09 18.56 -15.42
C ARG A 221 -3.91 19.33 -14.86
N LYS A 222 -3.99 19.73 -13.59
CA LYS A 222 -2.89 20.40 -12.90
C LYS A 222 -1.71 19.46 -12.65
N ASN A 223 -1.98 18.20 -12.32
CA ASN A 223 -0.92 17.19 -12.18
C ASN A 223 -0.16 16.97 -13.50
N LEU A 224 -0.82 17.04 -14.65
CA LEU A 224 -0.14 16.90 -15.95
C LEU A 224 0.85 18.05 -16.26
N GLU A 225 0.74 19.18 -15.58
CA GLU A 225 1.70 20.30 -15.64
C GLU A 225 2.81 20.17 -14.59
N ASP A 226 2.67 19.26 -13.62
CA ASP A 226 3.63 19.04 -12.53
C ASP A 226 4.72 18.03 -12.92
N HIS A 227 5.98 18.47 -12.86
CA HIS A 227 7.12 17.64 -13.22
C HIS A 227 7.23 16.39 -12.34
N SER A 228 6.93 16.50 -11.04
CA SER A 228 7.01 15.35 -10.12
C SER A 228 5.99 14.26 -10.47
N PHE A 229 4.82 14.65 -10.95
CA PHE A 229 3.80 13.71 -11.42
C PHE A 229 4.18 13.06 -12.75
N ILE A 230 4.81 13.80 -13.67
CA ILE A 230 5.35 13.23 -14.91
C ILE A 230 6.43 12.18 -14.59
N GLU A 231 7.34 12.46 -13.66
CA GLU A 231 8.35 11.51 -13.18
C GLU A 231 7.70 10.27 -12.55
N LEU A 232 6.65 10.44 -11.75
CA LEU A 232 5.88 9.31 -11.20
C LEU A 232 5.31 8.43 -12.32
N CYS A 233 4.69 9.03 -13.33
CA CYS A 233 4.13 8.27 -14.45
C CYS A 233 5.20 7.49 -15.22
N ALA A 234 6.35 8.12 -15.47
CA ALA A 234 7.49 7.47 -16.11
C ALA A 234 8.05 6.31 -15.26
N ALA A 235 8.17 6.50 -13.95
CA ALA A 235 8.63 5.47 -13.02
C ALA A 235 7.67 4.27 -12.96
N VAL A 236 6.35 4.52 -12.92
CA VAL A 236 5.33 3.46 -12.94
C VAL A 236 5.35 2.71 -14.28
N GLY A 237 5.44 3.43 -15.40
CA GLY A 237 5.55 2.83 -16.74
C GLY A 237 6.76 1.90 -16.85
N LYS A 238 7.96 2.42 -16.50
CA LYS A 238 9.21 1.64 -16.46
C LYS A 238 9.12 0.42 -15.55
N THR A 239 8.42 0.53 -14.41
CA THR A 239 8.22 -0.60 -13.50
C THR A 239 7.42 -1.72 -14.17
N TYR A 240 6.38 -1.40 -14.94
CA TYR A 240 5.63 -2.41 -15.69
C TYR A 240 6.45 -3.06 -16.81
N GLU A 241 7.28 -2.29 -17.52
CA GLU A 241 8.21 -2.83 -18.53
C GLU A 241 9.17 -3.84 -17.91
N LEU A 242 9.80 -3.48 -16.79
CA LEU A 242 10.74 -4.35 -16.06
C LEU A 242 10.10 -5.64 -15.57
N ILE A 243 8.86 -5.60 -15.07
CA ILE A 243 8.15 -6.79 -14.58
C ILE A 243 7.85 -7.77 -15.73
N HIS A 244 7.65 -7.26 -16.95
CA HIS A 244 7.20 -8.08 -18.09
C HIS A 244 8.32 -8.43 -19.08
N ASP A 245 9.56 -7.99 -18.82
CA ASP A 245 10.73 -8.20 -19.69
C ASP A 245 10.44 -7.77 -21.15
N THR A 246 9.70 -6.67 -21.29
CA THR A 246 9.34 -6.09 -22.58
C THR A 246 10.20 -4.87 -22.84
N ASP A 247 11.01 -4.92 -23.89
CA ASP A 247 11.78 -3.79 -24.46
C ASP A 247 10.85 -2.80 -25.23
N GLU A 248 9.52 -2.98 -25.11
CA GLU A 248 8.52 -2.24 -25.85
C GLU A 248 8.04 -1.01 -25.08
N MET A 249 8.57 0.14 -25.52
CA MET A 249 7.95 1.46 -25.49
C MET A 249 7.95 2.23 -24.16
N THR A 250 8.87 3.19 -24.06
CA THR A 250 8.51 4.53 -23.56
C THR A 250 8.21 5.44 -24.77
N PRO A 251 6.95 5.62 -25.22
CA PRO A 251 6.63 6.81 -25.99
C PRO A 251 6.74 7.98 -25.02
N THR A 252 7.44 9.03 -25.41
CA THR A 252 7.64 10.25 -24.62
C THR A 252 6.33 10.63 -23.92
N LEU A 253 6.25 10.46 -22.59
CA LEU A 253 5.04 10.78 -21.80
C LEU A 253 4.57 12.22 -22.08
N LEU A 254 5.53 13.10 -22.46
CA LEU A 254 5.34 14.46 -22.96
C LEU A 254 4.43 14.61 -24.18
N GLN A 255 4.28 13.61 -25.06
CA GLN A 255 3.40 13.73 -26.23
C GLN A 255 1.92 13.51 -25.88
N CYS A 256 1.62 12.90 -24.72
CA CYS A 256 0.25 12.59 -24.31
C CYS A 256 -0.41 13.68 -23.46
N THR A 257 0.35 14.59 -22.84
CA THR A 257 -0.19 15.64 -21.95
C THR A 257 -1.20 16.53 -22.68
N ASP A 258 -0.91 16.91 -23.93
CA ASP A 258 -1.76 17.85 -24.70
C ASP A 258 -3.10 17.22 -25.15
N LEU A 259 -3.13 15.92 -25.47
CA LEU A 259 -4.37 15.24 -25.87
C LEU A 259 -5.24 14.85 -24.66
N MET A 260 -4.64 14.41 -23.55
CA MET A 260 -5.35 13.96 -22.34
C MET A 260 -6.19 15.07 -21.69
N CYS A 261 -5.75 16.32 -21.79
CA CYS A 261 -6.48 17.47 -21.27
C CYS A 261 -7.87 17.64 -21.90
N THR A 262 -8.13 17.01 -23.07
CA THR A 262 -9.39 17.13 -23.81
C THR A 262 -10.33 15.92 -23.66
N SER A 263 -9.84 14.77 -23.16
CA SER A 263 -10.59 13.50 -23.17
C SER A 263 -11.38 13.19 -21.88
N PHE A 264 -11.04 13.80 -20.75
CA PHE A 264 -11.68 13.51 -19.47
C PHE A 264 -12.74 14.54 -19.09
N VAL A 265 -13.97 14.07 -18.89
CA VAL A 265 -15.13 14.90 -18.48
C VAL A 265 -14.97 15.38 -17.03
N ARG A 266 -14.26 14.61 -16.20
CA ARG A 266 -13.95 14.93 -14.80
C ARG A 266 -12.44 14.86 -14.60
N SER A 267 -11.82 16.00 -14.30
CA SER A 267 -10.40 16.06 -13.94
C SER A 267 -10.17 16.16 -12.44
N GLN A 268 -11.20 16.51 -11.66
CA GLN A 268 -11.10 16.74 -10.22
C GLN A 268 -11.71 15.59 -9.42
N VAL A 269 -11.02 15.18 -8.37
CA VAL A 269 -11.41 14.11 -7.45
C VAL A 269 -11.41 14.66 -6.03
N GLN A 270 -12.58 14.98 -5.47
CA GLN A 270 -12.67 15.62 -4.15
C GLN A 270 -13.05 14.64 -3.03
N SER A 271 -13.51 13.44 -3.38
CA SER A 271 -13.90 12.40 -2.43
C SER A 271 -13.61 10.99 -2.95
N SER A 272 -13.76 10.00 -2.07
CA SER A 272 -13.72 8.57 -2.41
C SER A 272 -14.70 8.21 -3.52
N GLU A 273 -15.91 8.77 -3.49
CA GLU A 273 -16.93 8.55 -4.52
C GLU A 273 -16.53 9.15 -5.86
N ASP A 274 -15.90 10.33 -5.85
CA ASP A 274 -15.37 10.93 -7.06
C ASP A 274 -14.25 10.11 -7.68
N LEU A 275 -13.37 9.54 -6.85
CA LEU A 275 -12.29 8.66 -7.31
C LEU A 275 -12.85 7.40 -7.95
N VAL A 276 -13.86 6.77 -7.33
CA VAL A 276 -14.54 5.60 -7.89
C VAL A 276 -15.16 5.94 -9.24
N ALA A 277 -15.91 7.04 -9.34
CA ALA A 277 -16.53 7.47 -10.59
C ALA A 277 -15.50 7.80 -11.68
N PHE A 278 -14.37 8.42 -11.30
CA PHE A 278 -13.27 8.71 -12.22
C PHE A 278 -12.65 7.43 -12.79
N ILE A 279 -12.39 6.43 -11.94
CA ILE A 279 -11.83 5.14 -12.37
C ILE A 279 -12.84 4.37 -13.25
N ASP A 280 -14.12 4.37 -12.89
CA ASP A 280 -15.18 3.72 -13.67
C ASP A 280 -15.31 4.33 -15.07
N ASP A 281 -15.23 5.67 -15.20
CA ASP A 281 -15.22 6.35 -16.49
C ASP A 281 -14.00 5.97 -17.33
N ALA A 282 -12.81 5.95 -16.72
CA ALA A 282 -11.57 5.58 -17.39
C ALA A 282 -11.59 4.13 -17.90
N LEU A 283 -11.99 3.18 -17.04
CA LEU A 283 -12.09 1.77 -17.41
C LEU A 283 -13.20 1.52 -18.44
N THR A 284 -14.32 2.26 -18.41
CA THR A 284 -15.38 2.10 -19.41
C THR A 284 -14.97 2.65 -20.78
N LYS A 285 -14.42 3.87 -20.82
CA LYS A 285 -14.02 4.54 -22.06
C LYS A 285 -12.82 3.88 -22.74
N LEU A 286 -11.83 3.46 -21.95
CA LEU A 286 -10.55 2.94 -22.46
C LEU A 286 -10.52 1.41 -22.43
N GLY A 287 -11.19 0.76 -21.47
CA GLY A 287 -11.28 -0.70 -21.39
C GLY A 287 -12.11 -1.32 -22.52
N GLY A 288 -13.16 -0.62 -22.99
CA GLY A 288 -13.94 -1.05 -24.17
C GLY A 288 -13.12 -1.20 -25.45
N ALA A 289 -11.94 -0.55 -25.54
CA ALA A 289 -11.00 -0.67 -26.65
C ALA A 289 -10.21 -2.00 -26.65
N PHE A 290 -10.19 -2.72 -25.52
CA PHE A 290 -9.40 -3.94 -25.34
C PHE A 290 -10.24 -5.23 -25.21
N SER A 291 -11.57 -5.09 -25.18
CA SER A 291 -12.55 -6.18 -25.00
C SER A 291 -13.09 -6.77 -26.31
N ARG A 292 -12.47 -6.51 -27.46
CA ARG A 292 -12.93 -6.97 -28.79
C ARG A 292 -11.86 -7.72 -29.58
#